data_AF-A0A5K0X1X3-F1
#
_entry.id   AF-A0A5K0X1X3-F1
#
_cell.length_a   1.000
_cell.length_b   1.000
_cell.length_c   1.000
_cell.angle_alpha   90.00
_cell.angle_beta   90.00
_cell.angle_gamma   90.00
#
_symmetry.space_group_name_H-M   'P 1'
#
loop_
_entity.id
_entity.type
_entity.pdbx_description
1 polymer ?
#
loop_
_entity_poly.entity_id
_entity_poly.type
_entity_poly.pdbx_seq_one_letter_code
_entity_poly.pdbx_strand_id
1 'polypeptide(L)' 'FGCDSAAIVNILAHRDAAQRGLIQQEYHKMYTDDLMRRLSSELSGDLK' A
#
# COMPACT_ATOMS: atom_id res chain seq x y z
N PHE A 1 0.57 -17.11 -4.27
CA PHE A 1 1.34 -16.49 -3.19
C PHE A 1 0.78 -15.11 -3.00
N GLY A 2 -0.08 -14.97 -1.98
CA GLY A 2 -0.87 -13.77 -1.73
C GLY A 2 -0.05 -12.72 -1.01
N CYS A 3 -0.15 -11.48 -1.49
CA CYS A 3 0.28 -10.32 -0.75
C CYS A 3 -0.54 -10.26 0.55
N ASP A 4 0.10 -10.04 1.71
CA ASP A 4 -0.59 -9.77 2.98
C ASP A 4 -1.18 -8.36 2.95
N SER A 5 -2.15 -8.14 2.06
CA SER A 5 -2.88 -6.88 1.90
C SER A 5 -3.51 -6.46 3.24
N ALA A 6 -3.90 -7.43 4.07
CA ALA A 6 -4.36 -7.21 5.44
C ALA A 6 -3.27 -6.57 6.33
N ALA A 7 -2.02 -7.02 6.23
CA ALA A 7 -0.91 -6.43 7.00
C ALA A 7 -0.61 -5.00 6.53
N ILE A 8 -0.63 -4.75 5.22
CA ILE A 8 -0.38 -3.40 4.68
C ILE A 8 -1.50 -2.44 5.08
N VAL A 9 -2.76 -2.86 4.96
CA VAL A 9 -3.92 -2.07 5.42
C VAL A 9 -3.82 -1.81 6.92
N ASN A 10 -3.44 -2.80 7.72
CA ASN A 10 -3.26 -2.62 9.16
C ASN A 10 -2.16 -1.61 9.48
N ILE A 11 -1.02 -1.66 8.80
CA ILE A 11 0.08 -0.69 8.99
C ILE A 11 -0.40 0.72 8.62
N LEU A 12 -1.06 0.89 7.47
CA LEU A 12 -1.53 2.19 7.00
C LEU A 12 -2.67 2.74 7.87
N ALA A 13 -3.58 1.88 8.37
CA ALA A 13 -4.69 2.26 9.24
C ALA A 13 -4.22 2.98 10.51
N HIS A 14 -3.05 2.63 11.02
CA HIS A 14 -2.42 3.24 12.20
C HIS A 14 -1.45 4.40 11.87
N ARG A 15 -1.62 5.06 10.71
CA ARG A 15 -0.81 6.22 10.28
C ARG A 15 -1.70 7.39 9.89
N ASP A 16 -1.25 8.59 10.22
CA ASP A 16 -1.91 9.83 9.80
C ASP A 16 -1.63 10.14 8.30
N ALA A 17 -2.32 11.16 7.77
CA ALA A 17 -2.21 11.53 6.36
C ALA A 17 -0.79 11.97 5.95
N ALA A 18 -0.05 12.66 6.84
CA ALA A 18 1.30 13.13 6.54
C ALA A 18 2.29 11.96 6.49
N GLN A 19 2.19 11.04 7.45
CA GLN A 19 2.97 9.81 7.49
C GLN A 19 2.68 8.92 6.27
N ARG A 20 1.42 8.78 5.88
CA ARG A 20 1.05 8.04 4.65
C ARG A 20 1.65 8.68 3.40
N GLY A 21 1.69 10.01 3.33
CA GLY A 21 2.34 10.75 2.24
C GLY A 21 3.84 10.45 2.15
N LEU A 22 4.55 10.42 3.29
CA LEU A 22 5.97 10.06 3.33
C LEU A 22 6.21 8.61 2.90
N ILE A 23 5.37 7.68 3.36
CA ILE A 23 5.46 6.25 2.97
C ILE A 23 5.27 6.10 1.46
N GLN A 24 4.31 6.81 0.86
CA GLN A 24 4.11 6.79 -0.59
C GLN A 24 5.32 7.35 -1.35
N GLN A 25 5.90 8.46 -0.89
CA GLN A 25 7.09 9.05 -1.52
C GLN A 25 8.30 8.12 -1.47
N GLU A 26 8.58 7.53 -0.31
CA GLU A 26 9.71 6.60 -0.17
C GLU A 26 9.48 5.30 -0.95
N TYR A 27 8.25 4.78 -0.98
CA TYR A 27 7.91 3.63 -1.81
C TYR A 27 8.13 3.93 -3.30
N HIS A 28 7.67 5.09 -3.77
CA HIS A 28 7.87 5.51 -5.16
C HIS A 28 9.36 5.68 -5.49
N LYS A 29 10.14 6.24 -4.58
CA LYS A 29 11.59 6.41 -4.76
C LYS A 29 12.34 5.07 -4.82
N MET A 30 11.91 4.09 -4.04
CA MET A 30 12.59 2.80 -3.91
C MET A 30 12.21 1.82 -5.03
N TYR A 31 10.96 1.86 -5.49
CA TYR A 31 10.41 0.88 -6.44
C TYR A 31 9.97 1.48 -7.78
N THR A 32 9.98 2.81 -7.92
CA THR A 32 9.47 3.53 -9.09
C THR A 32 8.04 3.11 -9.45
N ASP A 33 7.27 2.73 -8.42
CA ASP A 33 5.90 2.22 -8.53
C ASP A 33 5.01 2.97 -7.54
N ASP A 34 3.70 2.94 -7.77
CA ASP A 34 2.72 3.62 -6.94
C ASP A 34 2.12 2.64 -5.92
N LEU A 35 2.34 2.94 -4.63
CA LEU A 35 1.84 2.13 -3.52
C LEU A 35 0.32 1.95 -3.55
N MET A 36 -0.44 3.00 -3.88
CA MET A 36 -1.90 2.95 -3.95
C MET A 36 -2.36 2.13 -5.15
N ARG A 37 -1.70 2.26 -6.29
CA ARG A 37 -1.97 1.44 -7.48
C ARG A 37 -1.73 -0.04 -7.18
N ARG A 38 -0.61 -0.35 -6.51
CA ARG A 38 -0.27 -1.72 -6.12
C ARG A 38 -1.30 -2.30 -5.15
N LEU A 39 -1.67 -1.54 -4.11
CA LEU A 39 -2.71 -1.94 -3.17
C LEU A 39 -4.05 -2.18 -3.86
N SER A 40 -4.42 -1.31 -4.80
CA SER A 40 -5.66 -1.45 -5.57
C SER A 40 -5.64 -2.73 -6.42
N SER A 41 -4.52 -3.05 -7.06
CA SER A 41 -4.40 -4.29 -7.86
C SER A 41 -4.48 -5.56 -7.00
N GLU A 42 -3.83 -5.58 -5.83
CA GLU A 42 -3.79 -6.74 -4.94
C GLU A 42 -5.17 -6.96 -4.27
N LEU A 43 -5.81 -5.89 -3.79
CA LEU A 43 -7.15 -5.96 -3.15
C LEU A 43 -8.28 -6.26 -4.14
N SER A 44 -8.15 -5.84 -5.41
CA SER A 44 -9.14 -6.15 -6.45
C SER A 44 -9.11 -7.64 -6.89
N GLY A 45 -8.02 -8.36 -6.59
CA GLY A 45 -7.88 -9.79 -6.87
C GLY A 45 -8.63 -10.69 -5.88
N ASP A 46 -8.74 -10.27 -4.61
CA ASP A 46 -9.40 -11.02 -3.52
C ASP A 46 -10.92 -10.76 -3.41
N LEU A 47 -11.47 -9.85 -4.21
CA LEU A 47 -12.90 -9.53 -4.23
C LEU A 47 -13.68 -10.36 -5.27
N LYS A 48 -13.37 -11.65 -5.42
CA LYS A 48 -14.10 -12.61 -6.28
C LYS A 48 -14.51 -13.86 -5.51
#